data_AF-A0A0L8LI11-F1
#
_entry.id   AF-A0A0L8LI11-F1
#
_cell.length_a   1.000
_cell.length_b   1.000
_cell.length_c   1.000
_cell.angle_alpha   90.00
_cell.angle_beta   90.00
_cell.angle_gamma   90.00
#
_symmetry.space_group_name_H-M   'P 1'
#
loop_
_entity.id
_entity.type
_entity.pdbx_description
1 polymer ?
#
loop_
_entity_poly.entity_id
_entity_poly.type
_entity_poly.pdbx_seq_one_letter_code
_entity_poly.pdbx_strand_id
1 'polypeptide(L)'
;MRLHGLTPDAPLPRDGVPYPDEERRRSRPRPEHPRDREQIGADVAAVLDENFSDPRSVPDQLVGRFHGIHVPIHPNPRVAAAALRGGARAREAGRRLVRHGTDTDDVVVGLSLLAAVGTVDDVPYIQTVGLLSCTFGPLAAHAMERLPDGAGALLWLADRVAGWGRVYVVEALCRLVEGHPDVRHWLLRNAVDGDFLNGYFAGKVALAAGLHQALVGAVADAEVVEHAGSLLHVLTSCQGMGMTLAHYPHAEEALAALLRHLERLGPSPSRYYTAALLAGSLGEHGDEGSIESVGRWQTCREGYVALLEREEWCETARNAIAADDHRLLWLAESASHLVLRAFGDLLGPPRKSAPQE
;
A
#
# COMPACT_ATOMS: atom_id res chain seq x y z
N MET A 1 -1.00 1.24 23.14
CA MET A 1 -0.77 2.62 22.64
C MET A 1 0.49 3.31 23.19
N ARG A 2 1.42 2.64 23.90
CA ARG A 2 2.72 3.25 24.27
C ARG A 2 3.62 3.51 23.06
N LEU A 3 3.60 2.60 22.08
CA LEU A 3 4.39 2.70 20.84
C LEU A 3 3.89 3.84 19.94
N HIS A 4 2.57 3.95 19.75
CA HIS A 4 1.99 5.07 18.98
C HIS A 4 2.27 6.43 19.63
N GLY A 5 2.29 6.51 20.97
CA GLY A 5 2.70 7.74 21.66
C GLY A 5 4.16 8.16 21.40
N LEU A 6 5.02 7.27 20.92
CA LEU A 6 6.41 7.58 20.55
C LEU A 6 6.55 8.03 19.09
N THR A 7 5.65 7.56 18.21
CA THR A 7 5.62 7.88 16.78
C THR A 7 4.16 8.11 16.33
N PRO A 8 3.54 9.25 16.71
CA PRO A 8 2.10 9.48 16.50
C PRO A 8 1.72 9.60 15.02
N ASP A 9 2.67 9.97 14.17
CA ASP A 9 2.44 10.25 12.75
C ASP A 9 3.23 9.33 11.83
N ALA A 10 3.77 8.22 12.33
CA ALA A 10 4.49 7.24 11.53
C ALA A 10 3.98 5.82 11.79
N PRO A 11 4.15 4.90 10.81
CA PRO A 11 3.86 3.49 11.01
C PRO A 11 4.55 2.91 12.25
N LEU A 12 3.87 1.99 12.93
CA LEU A 12 4.47 1.31 14.06
C LEU A 12 5.70 0.50 13.60
N PRO A 13 6.80 0.51 14.36
CA PRO A 13 7.94 -0.35 14.07
C PRO A 13 7.49 -1.82 13.97
N ARG A 14 7.85 -2.48 12.86
CA ARG A 14 7.51 -3.88 12.58
C ARG A 14 6.01 -4.18 12.74
N ASP A 15 5.13 -3.27 12.33
CA ASP A 15 3.67 -3.41 12.42
C ASP A 15 3.15 -3.70 13.85
N GLY A 16 3.95 -3.35 14.88
CA GLY A 16 3.62 -3.58 16.28
C GLY A 16 3.95 -4.98 16.81
N VAL A 17 4.71 -5.80 16.06
CA VAL A 17 5.19 -7.11 16.56
C VAL A 17 6.37 -6.96 17.53
N PRO A 18 6.56 -7.89 18.49
CA PRO A 18 5.76 -9.10 18.71
C PRO A 18 4.42 -8.84 19.39
N TYR A 19 3.42 -9.65 19.05
CA TYR A 19 2.13 -9.61 19.74
C TYR A 19 2.17 -10.37 21.08
N PRO A 20 1.28 -10.04 22.05
CA PRO A 20 1.29 -10.66 23.38
C PRO A 20 1.14 -12.18 23.40
N ASP A 21 0.57 -12.79 22.35
CA ASP A 21 0.38 -14.23 22.20
C ASP A 21 1.39 -14.91 21.27
N GLU A 22 2.39 -14.19 20.75
CA GLU A 22 3.24 -14.70 19.68
C GLU A 22 4.04 -15.96 20.07
N GLU A 23 4.59 -16.01 21.28
CA GLU A 23 5.28 -17.22 21.78
C GLU A 23 4.32 -18.42 21.87
N ARG A 24 3.10 -18.19 22.38
CA ARG A 24 2.06 -19.24 22.45
C ARG A 24 1.69 -19.72 21.06
N ARG A 25 1.53 -18.81 20.09
CA ARG A 25 1.26 -19.16 18.69
C ARG A 25 2.36 -19.97 18.05
N ARG A 26 3.63 -19.62 18.30
CA ARG A 26 4.79 -20.37 17.77
C ARG A 26 4.88 -21.78 18.34
N SER A 27 4.46 -21.97 19.60
CA SER A 27 4.50 -23.29 20.26
C SER A 27 3.35 -24.23 19.88
N ARG A 28 2.30 -23.73 19.23
CA ARG A 28 1.08 -24.48 18.93
C ARG A 28 1.03 -24.92 17.46
N PRO A 29 0.46 -26.11 17.17
CA PRO A 29 0.09 -26.46 15.80
C PRO A 29 -0.86 -25.40 15.25
N ARG A 30 -0.58 -24.90 14.03
CA ARG A 30 -1.51 -23.99 13.36
C ARG A 30 -2.80 -24.76 13.04
N PRO A 31 -3.98 -24.15 13.27
CA PRO A 31 -5.24 -24.73 12.81
C PRO A 31 -5.14 -25.04 11.31
N GLU A 32 -5.65 -26.19 10.89
CA GLU A 32 -5.68 -26.53 9.48
C GLU A 32 -6.57 -25.51 8.75
N HIS A 33 -6.04 -24.96 7.65
CA HIS A 33 -6.87 -24.14 6.78
C HIS A 33 -7.94 -25.03 6.15
N PRO A 34 -9.24 -24.68 6.23
CA PRO A 34 -10.29 -25.46 5.59
C PRO A 34 -9.98 -25.68 4.11
N ARG A 35 -10.05 -26.95 3.66
CA ARG A 35 -9.81 -27.29 2.24
C ARG A 35 -10.90 -26.72 1.34
N ASP A 36 -12.12 -26.70 1.85
CA ASP A 36 -13.27 -26.09 1.22
C ASP A 36 -13.35 -24.61 1.61
N ARG A 37 -13.28 -23.73 0.60
CA ARG A 37 -13.39 -22.28 0.79
C ARG A 37 -14.74 -21.89 1.37
N GLU A 38 -15.81 -22.65 1.11
CA GLU A 38 -17.13 -22.36 1.65
C GLU A 38 -17.21 -22.59 3.17
N GLN A 39 -16.27 -23.35 3.75
CA GLN A 39 -16.21 -23.63 5.19
C GLN A 39 -15.38 -22.62 5.99
N ILE A 40 -14.68 -21.70 5.32
CA ILE A 40 -13.90 -20.67 6.00
C ILE A 40 -14.83 -19.82 6.89
N GLY A 41 -14.50 -19.73 8.17
CA GLY A 41 -15.26 -18.98 9.18
C GLY A 41 -16.52 -19.69 9.70
N ALA A 42 -16.80 -20.93 9.29
CA ALA A 42 -17.97 -21.69 9.77
C ALA A 42 -17.89 -21.96 11.29
N ASP A 43 -16.74 -22.42 11.78
CA ASP A 43 -16.52 -22.69 13.20
C ASP A 43 -16.62 -21.42 14.05
N VAL A 44 -16.05 -20.31 13.55
CA VAL A 44 -16.17 -18.99 14.20
C VAL A 44 -17.63 -18.56 14.28
N ALA A 45 -18.38 -18.68 13.17
CA ALA A 45 -19.80 -18.33 13.14
C ALA A 45 -20.62 -19.21 14.10
N ALA A 46 -20.33 -20.51 14.20
CA ALA A 46 -21.01 -21.41 15.12
C ALA A 46 -20.80 -21.03 16.59
N VAL A 47 -19.56 -20.70 16.98
CA VAL A 47 -19.25 -20.20 18.33
C VAL A 47 -20.00 -18.89 18.63
N LEU A 48 -20.06 -17.99 17.66
CA LEU A 48 -20.79 -16.73 17.79
C LEU A 48 -22.30 -16.94 17.92
N ASP A 49 -22.89 -17.79 17.07
CA ASP A 49 -24.32 -18.10 17.10
C ASP A 49 -24.72 -18.78 18.41
N GLU A 50 -23.93 -19.73 18.91
CA GLU A 50 -24.14 -20.36 20.22
C GLU A 50 -24.15 -19.29 21.33
N ASN A 51 -23.13 -18.42 21.35
CA ASN A 51 -23.00 -17.37 22.36
C ASN A 51 -24.16 -16.37 22.31
N PHE A 52 -24.55 -15.92 21.12
CA PHE A 52 -25.63 -14.94 20.95
C PHE A 52 -27.04 -15.52 21.10
N SER A 53 -27.19 -16.85 21.04
CA SER A 53 -28.48 -17.52 21.26
C SER A 53 -28.85 -17.65 22.74
N ASP A 54 -27.88 -17.75 23.67
CA ASP A 54 -28.16 -17.71 25.11
C ASP A 54 -28.26 -16.24 25.58
N PRO A 55 -29.43 -15.76 26.07
CA PRO A 55 -29.61 -14.38 26.53
C PRO A 55 -28.73 -14.01 27.74
N ARG A 56 -28.20 -14.99 28.46
CA ARG A 56 -27.36 -14.79 29.64
C ARG A 56 -25.87 -14.69 29.30
N SER A 57 -25.48 -14.99 28.06
CA SER A 57 -24.08 -14.93 27.67
C SER A 57 -23.58 -13.49 27.71
N VAL A 58 -22.41 -13.32 28.33
CA VAL A 58 -21.71 -12.04 28.41
C VAL A 58 -20.51 -12.04 27.47
N PRO A 59 -20.08 -10.87 26.94
CA PRO A 59 -18.93 -10.75 26.05
C PRO A 59 -17.66 -11.49 26.51
N ASP A 60 -17.40 -11.52 27.81
CA ASP A 60 -16.18 -12.12 28.40
C ASP A 60 -16.08 -13.63 28.17
N GLN A 61 -17.21 -14.29 27.93
CA GLN A 61 -17.23 -15.72 27.66
C GLN A 61 -16.65 -16.07 26.29
N LEU A 62 -16.48 -15.10 25.38
CA LEU A 62 -15.87 -15.33 24.07
C LEU A 62 -14.34 -15.33 24.13
N VAL A 63 -13.72 -14.79 25.18
CA VAL A 63 -12.27 -14.70 25.31
C VAL A 63 -11.66 -16.10 25.32
N GLY A 64 -10.73 -16.36 24.40
CA GLY A 64 -10.04 -17.62 24.23
C GLY A 64 -10.87 -18.74 23.61
N ARG A 65 -12.14 -18.50 23.21
CA ARG A 65 -12.97 -19.52 22.55
C ARG A 65 -12.54 -19.79 21.11
N PHE A 66 -11.77 -18.89 20.50
CA PHE A 66 -11.28 -19.04 19.14
C PHE A 66 -9.90 -19.72 19.07
N HIS A 67 -9.33 -20.11 20.22
CA HIS A 67 -8.10 -20.86 20.25
C HIS A 67 -8.24 -22.19 19.49
N GLY A 68 -7.35 -22.40 18.51
CA GLY A 68 -7.32 -23.64 17.72
C GLY A 68 -8.33 -23.67 16.57
N ILE A 69 -9.07 -22.59 16.36
CA ILE A 69 -9.98 -22.42 15.22
C ILE A 69 -9.27 -21.59 14.15
N HIS A 70 -9.48 -21.92 12.88
CA HIS A 70 -9.01 -21.07 11.79
C HIS A 70 -9.86 -19.79 11.73
N VAL A 71 -9.32 -18.67 12.19
CA VAL A 71 -9.98 -17.36 12.14
C VAL A 71 -9.58 -16.61 10.87
N PRO A 72 -10.55 -16.23 10.00
CA PRO A 72 -10.25 -15.48 8.79
C PRO A 72 -9.85 -14.03 9.12
N ILE A 73 -8.70 -13.59 8.60
CA ILE A 73 -8.22 -12.20 8.74
C ILE A 73 -8.85 -11.24 7.72
N HIS A 74 -9.67 -11.75 6.80
CA HIS A 74 -10.40 -10.99 5.79
C HIS A 74 -11.90 -10.98 6.08
N PRO A 75 -12.67 -10.02 5.53
CA PRO A 75 -14.12 -10.01 5.64
C PRO A 75 -14.72 -11.36 5.25
N ASN A 76 -15.45 -11.96 6.17
CA ASN A 76 -16.04 -13.29 5.98
C ASN A 76 -17.57 -13.21 6.07
N PRO A 77 -18.32 -13.63 5.04
CA PRO A 77 -19.78 -13.54 5.02
C PRO A 77 -20.48 -14.29 6.15
N ARG A 78 -19.94 -15.43 6.61
CA ARG A 78 -20.55 -16.23 7.69
C ARG A 78 -20.41 -15.53 9.04
N VAL A 79 -19.21 -15.03 9.34
CA VAL A 79 -18.94 -14.25 10.55
C VAL A 79 -19.78 -12.96 10.55
N ALA A 80 -19.87 -12.27 9.41
CA ALA A 80 -20.71 -11.09 9.26
C ALA A 80 -22.20 -11.40 9.47
N ALA A 81 -22.71 -12.51 8.93
CA ALA A 81 -24.09 -12.92 9.13
C ALA A 81 -24.41 -13.25 10.60
N ALA A 82 -23.49 -13.94 11.30
CA ALA A 82 -23.62 -14.19 12.74
C ALA A 82 -23.61 -12.89 13.55
N ALA A 83 -22.73 -11.95 13.21
CA ALA A 83 -22.69 -10.64 13.84
C ALA A 83 -24.00 -9.86 13.64
N LEU A 84 -24.55 -9.84 12.42
CA LEU A 84 -25.81 -9.18 12.10
C LEU A 84 -26.99 -9.76 12.89
N ARG A 85 -27.06 -11.10 13.06
CA ARG A 85 -28.05 -11.75 13.94
C ARG A 85 -27.88 -11.34 15.41
N GLY A 86 -26.65 -11.23 15.88
CA GLY A 86 -26.35 -10.81 17.25
C GLY A 86 -26.57 -9.31 17.53
N GLY A 87 -26.60 -8.48 16.49
CA GLY A 87 -26.91 -7.05 16.58
C GLY A 87 -26.07 -6.30 17.62
N ALA A 88 -26.73 -5.65 18.58
CA ALA A 88 -26.06 -4.89 19.64
C ALA A 88 -25.13 -5.76 20.51
N ARG A 89 -25.47 -7.03 20.74
CA ARG A 89 -24.63 -7.97 21.51
C ARG A 89 -23.33 -8.28 20.78
N ALA A 90 -23.39 -8.44 19.45
CA ALA A 90 -22.21 -8.62 18.62
C ALA A 90 -21.31 -7.38 18.65
N ARG A 91 -21.88 -6.18 18.64
CA ARG A 91 -21.09 -4.93 18.79
C ARG A 91 -20.42 -4.83 20.15
N GLU A 92 -21.12 -5.16 21.24
CA GLU A 92 -20.56 -5.15 22.60
C GLU A 92 -19.43 -6.19 22.74
N ALA A 93 -19.63 -7.40 22.21
CA ALA A 93 -18.61 -8.42 22.11
C ALA A 93 -17.39 -7.95 21.31
N GLY A 94 -17.61 -7.33 20.15
CA GLY A 94 -16.56 -6.75 19.31
C GLY A 94 -15.72 -5.74 20.07
N ARG A 95 -16.36 -4.79 20.75
CA ARG A 95 -15.70 -3.79 21.63
C ARG A 95 -14.87 -4.47 22.72
N ARG A 96 -15.41 -5.49 23.38
CA ARG A 96 -14.72 -6.18 24.47
C ARG A 96 -13.46 -6.88 23.98
N LEU A 97 -13.58 -7.67 22.91
CA LEU A 97 -12.47 -8.45 22.34
C LEU A 97 -11.37 -7.52 21.80
N VAL A 98 -11.72 -6.44 21.10
CA VAL A 98 -10.75 -5.47 20.57
C VAL A 98 -10.01 -4.72 21.69
N ARG A 99 -10.69 -4.39 22.80
CA ARG A 99 -10.09 -3.59 23.88
C ARG A 99 -9.30 -4.40 24.89
N HIS A 100 -9.69 -5.64 25.12
CA HIS A 100 -9.19 -6.46 26.23
C HIS A 100 -8.61 -7.81 25.79
N GLY A 101 -8.75 -8.18 24.51
CA GLY A 101 -8.17 -9.40 23.97
C GLY A 101 -6.65 -9.40 24.07
N THR A 102 -6.09 -10.53 24.52
CA THR A 102 -4.64 -10.77 24.55
C THR A 102 -4.21 -11.87 23.57
N ASP A 103 -5.17 -12.50 22.89
CA ASP A 103 -4.94 -13.43 21.78
C ASP A 103 -5.31 -12.75 20.47
N THR A 104 -4.48 -12.94 19.45
CA THR A 104 -4.68 -12.34 18.13
C THR A 104 -5.97 -12.84 17.48
N ASP A 105 -6.38 -14.10 17.67
CA ASP A 105 -7.61 -14.65 17.07
C ASP A 105 -8.87 -13.99 17.67
N ASP A 106 -8.86 -13.77 18.99
CA ASP A 106 -9.92 -13.05 19.68
C ASP A 106 -10.08 -11.62 19.13
N VAL A 107 -8.95 -10.91 18.93
CA VAL A 107 -8.96 -9.53 18.40
C VAL A 107 -9.42 -9.51 16.94
N VAL A 108 -9.02 -10.49 16.11
CA VAL A 108 -9.49 -10.60 14.72
C VAL A 108 -11.01 -10.84 14.67
N VAL A 109 -11.55 -11.71 15.53
CA VAL A 109 -13.01 -11.90 15.63
C VAL A 109 -13.67 -10.62 16.11
N GLY A 110 -13.14 -9.97 17.15
CA GLY A 110 -13.66 -8.71 17.66
C GLY A 110 -13.77 -7.64 16.57
N LEU A 111 -12.71 -7.49 15.77
CA LEU A 111 -12.67 -6.57 14.64
C LEU A 111 -13.65 -6.96 13.52
N SER A 112 -13.82 -8.26 13.27
CA SER A 112 -14.82 -8.77 12.32
C SER A 112 -16.25 -8.44 12.74
N LEU A 113 -16.56 -8.51 14.04
CA LEU A 113 -17.86 -8.11 14.58
C LEU A 113 -18.07 -6.60 14.39
N LEU A 114 -17.06 -5.77 14.71
CA LEU A 114 -17.15 -4.32 14.51
C LEU A 114 -17.25 -3.95 13.02
N ALA A 115 -16.61 -4.70 12.11
CA ALA A 115 -16.76 -4.47 10.68
C ALA A 115 -18.20 -4.72 10.17
N ALA A 116 -18.92 -5.64 10.80
CA ALA A 116 -20.29 -5.99 10.42
C ALA A 116 -21.35 -5.08 11.06
N VAL A 117 -21.23 -4.82 12.37
CA VAL A 117 -22.28 -4.14 13.19
C VAL A 117 -21.78 -2.92 13.99
N GLY A 118 -20.55 -2.50 13.74
CA GLY A 118 -19.97 -1.31 14.35
C GLY A 118 -20.64 -0.02 13.91
N THR A 119 -20.35 1.03 14.64
CA THR A 119 -20.88 2.39 14.46
C THR A 119 -19.72 3.39 14.46
N VAL A 120 -20.01 4.66 14.18
CA VAL A 120 -18.99 5.73 14.23
C VAL A 120 -18.31 5.84 15.61
N ASP A 121 -18.99 5.47 16.69
CA ASP A 121 -18.42 5.42 18.05
C ASP A 121 -17.29 4.38 18.18
N ASP A 122 -17.22 3.43 17.25
CA ASP A 122 -16.23 2.35 17.25
C ASP A 122 -14.95 2.70 16.49
N VAL A 123 -14.94 3.84 15.75
CA VAL A 123 -13.80 4.31 14.95
C VAL A 123 -12.49 4.33 15.75
N PRO A 124 -12.43 4.89 16.98
CA PRO A 124 -11.17 4.93 17.74
C PRO A 124 -10.60 3.54 18.04
N TYR A 125 -11.46 2.54 18.29
CA TYR A 125 -11.01 1.17 18.59
C TYR A 125 -10.48 0.47 17.34
N ILE A 126 -11.21 0.62 16.24
CA ILE A 126 -10.82 0.05 14.94
C ILE A 126 -9.51 0.68 14.45
N GLN A 127 -9.36 2.01 14.55
CA GLN A 127 -8.12 2.71 14.21
C GLN A 127 -6.95 2.23 15.06
N THR A 128 -7.14 2.13 16.38
CA THR A 128 -6.10 1.69 17.32
C THR A 128 -5.55 0.31 16.95
N VAL A 129 -6.44 -0.65 16.66
CA VAL A 129 -6.03 -1.99 16.26
C VAL A 129 -5.55 -2.04 14.81
N GLY A 130 -6.10 -1.22 13.92
CA GLY A 130 -5.67 -1.10 12.53
C GLY A 130 -4.22 -0.67 12.35
N LEU A 131 -3.64 0.06 13.32
CA LEU A 131 -2.21 0.37 13.35
C LEU A 131 -1.32 -0.88 13.39
N LEU A 132 -1.85 -2.02 13.85
CA LEU A 132 -1.20 -3.34 13.80
C LEU A 132 -1.38 -3.95 12.39
N SER A 133 -0.81 -3.23 11.42
CA SER A 133 -1.08 -3.24 9.98
C SER A 133 -1.19 -4.63 9.34
N CYS A 134 -0.23 -5.53 9.63
CA CYS A 134 -0.11 -6.81 8.93
C CYS A 134 -1.29 -7.76 9.15
N THR A 135 -1.85 -7.82 10.36
CA THR A 135 -2.89 -8.82 10.71
C THR A 135 -4.28 -8.22 10.70
N PHE A 136 -4.40 -6.96 11.13
CA PHE A 136 -5.69 -6.33 11.38
C PHE A 136 -6.08 -5.32 10.31
N GLY A 137 -5.14 -4.90 9.46
CA GLY A 137 -5.35 -3.98 8.35
C GLY A 137 -6.55 -4.31 7.45
N PRO A 138 -6.73 -5.56 6.94
CA PRO A 138 -7.82 -5.87 6.03
C PRO A 138 -9.20 -5.63 6.64
N LEU A 139 -9.43 -6.09 7.88
CA LEU A 139 -10.71 -5.91 8.56
C LEU A 139 -10.91 -4.48 9.04
N ALA A 140 -9.85 -3.78 9.47
CA ALA A 140 -9.93 -2.37 9.85
C ALA A 140 -10.31 -1.50 8.66
N ALA A 141 -9.67 -1.72 7.50
CA ALA A 141 -10.00 -1.03 6.26
C ALA A 141 -11.46 -1.29 5.85
N HIS A 142 -11.89 -2.55 5.87
CA HIS A 142 -13.26 -2.92 5.52
C HIS A 142 -14.31 -2.34 6.49
N ALA A 143 -14.02 -2.31 7.79
CA ALA A 143 -14.90 -1.72 8.78
C ALA A 143 -15.12 -0.24 8.50
N MET A 144 -14.04 0.51 8.27
CA MET A 144 -14.12 1.94 7.99
C MET A 144 -14.81 2.24 6.67
N GLU A 145 -14.56 1.45 5.63
CA GLU A 145 -15.20 1.61 4.32
C GLU A 145 -16.74 1.57 4.40
N ARG A 146 -17.28 0.82 5.37
CA ARG A 146 -18.73 0.65 5.56
C ARG A 146 -19.36 1.71 6.47
N LEU A 147 -18.56 2.42 7.26
CA LEU A 147 -19.08 3.39 8.21
C LEU A 147 -19.44 4.71 7.51
N PRO A 148 -20.52 5.39 7.93
CA PRO A 148 -20.75 6.77 7.54
C PRO A 148 -19.53 7.62 7.89
N ASP A 149 -19.08 8.46 6.95
CA ASP A 149 -17.89 9.32 7.08
C ASP A 149 -16.58 8.58 7.39
N GLY A 150 -16.51 7.27 7.11
CA GLY A 150 -15.33 6.44 7.35
C GLY A 150 -14.10 6.81 6.51
N ALA A 151 -14.27 7.61 5.45
CA ALA A 151 -13.19 8.10 4.60
C ALA A 151 -12.13 8.88 5.40
N GLY A 152 -12.54 9.75 6.33
CA GLY A 152 -11.61 10.52 7.17
C GLY A 152 -10.79 9.60 8.10
N ALA A 153 -11.42 8.55 8.62
CA ALA A 153 -10.75 7.58 9.47
C ALA A 153 -9.78 6.68 8.69
N LEU A 154 -10.11 6.35 7.42
CA LEU A 154 -9.21 5.66 6.50
C LEU A 154 -8.01 6.52 6.14
N LEU A 155 -8.20 7.80 5.84
CA LEU A 155 -7.10 8.74 5.56
C LEU A 155 -6.15 8.83 6.75
N TRP A 156 -6.68 9.00 7.96
CA TRP A 156 -5.87 8.98 9.17
C TRP A 156 -5.05 7.70 9.31
N LEU A 157 -5.65 6.55 8.98
CA LEU A 157 -4.97 5.26 9.05
C LEU A 157 -3.93 5.10 7.94
N ALA A 158 -4.20 5.60 6.73
CA ALA A 158 -3.35 5.50 5.56
C ALA A 158 -1.99 6.19 5.76
N ASP A 159 -1.96 7.28 6.53
CA ASP A 159 -0.71 7.97 6.93
C ASP A 159 0.12 7.15 7.94
N ARG A 160 -0.46 6.14 8.58
CA ARG A 160 0.07 5.47 9.77
C ARG A 160 0.21 3.96 9.62
N VAL A 161 0.04 3.43 8.41
CA VAL A 161 0.23 2.01 8.10
C VAL A 161 1.27 1.83 7.00
N ALA A 162 2.02 0.74 7.11
CA ALA A 162 2.99 0.25 6.13
C ALA A 162 2.64 -1.19 5.73
N GLY A 163 3.35 -1.76 4.75
CA GLY A 163 3.21 -3.16 4.40
C GLY A 163 1.79 -3.55 3.92
N TRP A 164 1.33 -4.74 4.30
CA TRP A 164 0.03 -5.27 3.86
C TRP A 164 -1.17 -4.43 4.31
N GLY A 165 -1.17 -3.85 5.50
CA GLY A 165 -2.30 -3.00 5.91
C GLY A 165 -2.42 -1.74 5.07
N ARG A 166 -1.30 -1.18 4.57
CA ARG A 166 -1.31 -0.10 3.58
C ARG A 166 -2.02 -0.52 2.29
N VAL A 167 -1.72 -1.71 1.78
CA VAL A 167 -2.40 -2.26 0.59
C VAL A 167 -3.92 -2.22 0.78
N TYR A 168 -4.43 -2.78 1.87
CA TYR A 168 -5.88 -2.83 2.10
C TYR A 168 -6.51 -1.44 2.32
N VAL A 169 -5.84 -0.54 3.03
CA VAL A 169 -6.33 0.81 3.28
C VAL A 169 -6.38 1.63 1.99
N VAL A 170 -5.32 1.60 1.18
CA VAL A 170 -5.28 2.34 -0.10
C VAL A 170 -6.32 1.77 -1.08
N GLU A 171 -6.51 0.46 -1.11
CA GLU A 171 -7.57 -0.14 -1.92
C GLU A 171 -8.98 0.27 -1.47
N ALA A 172 -9.22 0.40 -0.17
CA ALA A 172 -10.48 0.93 0.35
C ALA A 172 -10.67 2.40 -0.05
N LEU A 173 -9.63 3.22 0.06
CA LEU A 173 -9.65 4.61 -0.43
C LEU A 173 -9.97 4.70 -1.92
N CYS A 174 -9.43 3.80 -2.76
CA CYS A 174 -9.77 3.76 -4.18
C CYS A 174 -11.26 3.53 -4.43
N ARG A 175 -11.93 2.73 -3.59
CA ARG A 175 -13.38 2.47 -3.70
C ARG A 175 -14.25 3.63 -3.20
N LEU A 176 -13.70 4.49 -2.34
CA LEU A 176 -14.39 5.66 -1.79
C LEU A 176 -14.05 6.97 -2.51
N VAL A 177 -13.25 6.94 -3.57
CA VAL A 177 -12.79 8.18 -4.24
C VAL A 177 -13.96 9.02 -4.76
N GLU A 178 -15.03 8.36 -5.22
CA GLU A 178 -16.25 9.02 -5.68
C GLU A 178 -16.99 9.64 -4.50
N GLY A 179 -17.22 10.95 -4.55
CA GLY A 179 -17.88 11.69 -3.47
C GLY A 179 -16.94 12.18 -2.35
N HIS A 180 -15.65 11.83 -2.39
CA HIS A 180 -14.66 12.24 -1.38
C HIS A 180 -13.43 12.91 -2.00
N PRO A 181 -13.48 14.24 -2.26
CA PRO A 181 -12.36 14.98 -2.85
C PRO A 181 -11.03 14.86 -2.09
N ASP A 182 -11.08 14.81 -0.75
CA ASP A 182 -9.89 14.67 0.09
C ASP A 182 -9.19 13.32 -0.12
N VAL A 183 -9.97 12.26 -0.39
CA VAL A 183 -9.43 10.94 -0.74
C VAL A 183 -8.69 11.01 -2.07
N ARG A 184 -9.29 11.63 -3.09
CA ARG A 184 -8.62 11.84 -4.38
C ARG A 184 -7.34 12.66 -4.22
N HIS A 185 -7.39 13.73 -3.43
CA HIS A 185 -6.24 14.59 -3.17
C HIS A 185 -5.09 13.81 -2.51
N TRP A 186 -5.40 12.98 -1.51
CA TRP A 186 -4.43 12.15 -0.81
C TRP A 186 -3.83 11.09 -1.74
N LEU A 187 -4.66 10.39 -2.52
CA LEU A 187 -4.22 9.36 -3.47
C LEU A 187 -3.24 9.90 -4.52
N LEU A 188 -3.39 11.16 -4.94
CA LEU A 188 -2.50 11.80 -5.92
C LEU A 188 -1.16 12.29 -5.34
N ARG A 189 -0.96 12.22 -4.02
CA ARG A 189 0.22 12.79 -3.34
C ARG A 189 0.96 11.82 -2.44
N ASN A 190 0.25 10.85 -1.87
CA ASN A 190 0.76 10.05 -0.77
C ASN A 190 0.60 8.54 -0.96
N ALA A 191 -0.11 8.06 -1.99
CA ALA A 191 -0.47 6.64 -2.09
C ALA A 191 0.73 5.68 -2.05
N VAL A 192 1.75 5.93 -2.87
CA VAL A 192 2.99 5.13 -2.90
C VAL A 192 4.09 5.73 -2.02
N ASP A 193 4.83 4.87 -1.33
CA ASP A 193 5.86 5.21 -0.34
C ASP A 193 7.23 4.55 -0.63
N GLY A 194 7.36 3.87 -1.77
CA GLY A 194 8.58 3.15 -2.17
C GLY A 194 8.65 1.68 -1.73
N ASP A 195 7.67 1.18 -0.97
CA ASP A 195 7.53 -0.25 -0.67
C ASP A 195 7.18 -1.06 -1.94
N PHE A 196 7.68 -2.30 -2.04
CA PHE A 196 7.41 -3.16 -3.19
C PHE A 196 5.93 -3.57 -3.29
N LEU A 197 5.20 -3.60 -2.18
CA LEU A 197 3.77 -3.91 -2.13
C LEU A 197 2.90 -2.83 -2.80
N ASN A 198 3.46 -1.65 -3.10
CA ASN A 198 2.78 -0.63 -3.89
C ASN A 198 2.29 -1.17 -5.24
N GLY A 199 2.95 -2.20 -5.79
CA GLY A 199 2.54 -2.87 -7.02
C GLY A 199 1.13 -3.46 -6.99
N TYR A 200 0.61 -3.84 -5.81
CA TYR A 200 -0.74 -4.41 -5.68
C TYR A 200 -1.86 -3.38 -5.92
N PHE A 201 -1.59 -2.08 -5.69
CA PHE A 201 -2.62 -1.05 -5.73
C PHE A 201 -2.30 0.15 -6.63
N ALA A 202 -1.06 0.37 -7.07
CA ALA A 202 -0.67 1.54 -7.86
C ALA A 202 -1.57 1.77 -9.09
N GLY A 203 -1.91 0.71 -9.82
CA GLY A 203 -2.82 0.83 -10.98
C GLY A 203 -4.27 1.15 -10.59
N LYS A 204 -4.75 0.65 -9.45
CA LYS A 204 -6.06 1.01 -8.90
C LYS A 204 -6.08 2.50 -8.53
N VAL A 205 -5.01 3.00 -7.92
CA VAL A 205 -4.84 4.43 -7.60
C VAL A 205 -4.85 5.27 -8.87
N ALA A 206 -4.05 4.89 -9.89
CA ALA A 206 -3.94 5.63 -11.14
C ALA A 206 -5.28 5.76 -11.88
N LEU A 207 -6.14 4.74 -11.80
CA LEU A 207 -7.49 4.75 -12.32
C LEU A 207 -8.45 5.56 -11.45
N ALA A 208 -8.57 5.19 -10.18
CA ALA A 208 -9.53 5.77 -9.25
C ALA A 208 -9.33 7.28 -9.06
N ALA A 209 -8.09 7.73 -8.96
CA ALA A 209 -7.78 9.15 -8.79
C ALA A 209 -7.79 9.94 -10.12
N GLY A 210 -7.94 9.27 -11.27
CA GLY A 210 -7.86 9.90 -12.58
C GLY A 210 -6.49 10.56 -12.80
N LEU A 211 -5.41 9.78 -12.66
CA LEU A 211 -4.03 10.29 -12.74
C LEU A 211 -3.75 11.04 -14.05
N HIS A 212 -4.17 10.47 -15.19
CA HIS A 212 -4.06 11.12 -16.50
C HIS A 212 -4.75 12.49 -16.54
N GLN A 213 -5.94 12.62 -15.96
CA GLN A 213 -6.66 13.90 -15.90
C GLN A 213 -5.93 14.93 -15.03
N ALA A 214 -5.36 14.48 -13.91
CA ALA A 214 -4.56 15.34 -13.04
C ALA A 214 -3.31 15.88 -13.77
N LEU A 215 -2.69 15.05 -14.62
CA LEU A 215 -1.51 15.45 -15.41
C LEU A 215 -1.86 16.25 -16.66
N VAL A 216 -2.99 16.02 -17.31
CA VAL A 216 -3.38 16.76 -18.53
C VAL A 216 -3.88 18.18 -18.19
N GLY A 217 -4.29 18.42 -16.95
CA GLY A 217 -4.65 19.75 -16.45
C GLY A 217 -3.55 20.80 -16.64
N ALA A 218 -3.95 22.05 -16.84
CA ALA A 218 -3.06 23.15 -17.24
C ALA A 218 -1.92 23.42 -16.23
N VAL A 219 -2.12 23.16 -14.94
CA VAL A 219 -1.11 23.35 -13.89
C VAL A 219 -1.28 22.30 -12.80
N ALA A 220 -0.54 21.18 -12.88
CA ALA A 220 -0.33 20.30 -11.75
C ALA A 220 0.77 20.90 -10.86
N ASP A 221 0.59 20.87 -9.54
CA ASP A 221 1.64 21.28 -8.62
C ASP A 221 2.79 20.26 -8.58
N ALA A 222 3.93 20.67 -8.03
CA ALA A 222 5.13 19.84 -8.00
C ALA A 222 4.95 18.52 -7.25
N GLU A 223 4.15 18.51 -6.18
CA GLU A 223 3.91 17.32 -5.35
C GLU A 223 3.14 16.26 -6.12
N VAL A 224 2.07 16.67 -6.84
CA VAL A 224 1.31 15.77 -7.71
C VAL A 224 2.19 15.23 -8.84
N VAL A 225 3.03 16.07 -9.45
CA VAL A 225 3.92 15.64 -10.54
C VAL A 225 4.96 14.64 -10.05
N GLU A 226 5.56 14.88 -8.90
CA GLU A 226 6.55 13.98 -8.31
C GLU A 226 5.92 12.65 -7.91
N HIS A 227 4.76 12.68 -7.25
CA HIS A 227 4.04 11.46 -6.88
C HIS A 227 3.53 10.68 -8.10
N ALA A 228 3.07 11.38 -9.14
CA ALA A 228 2.67 10.77 -10.40
C ALA A 228 3.82 10.00 -11.06
N GLY A 229 5.03 10.56 -11.02
CA GLY A 229 6.22 9.87 -11.50
C GLY A 229 6.55 8.62 -10.71
N SER A 230 6.44 8.65 -9.38
CA SER A 230 6.58 7.46 -8.53
C SER A 230 5.53 6.40 -8.84
N LEU A 231 4.25 6.79 -8.99
CA LEU A 231 3.17 5.87 -9.39
C LEU A 231 3.47 5.21 -10.74
N LEU A 232 3.78 6.00 -11.77
CA LEU A 232 4.08 5.48 -13.10
C LEU A 232 5.31 4.56 -13.10
N HIS A 233 6.33 4.87 -12.30
CA HIS A 233 7.48 3.98 -12.15
C HIS A 233 7.10 2.63 -11.52
N VAL A 234 6.27 2.61 -10.46
CA VAL A 234 5.77 1.35 -9.89
C VAL A 234 5.06 0.51 -10.94
N LEU A 235 4.28 1.14 -11.84
CA LEU A 235 3.58 0.42 -12.92
C LEU A 235 4.55 -0.26 -13.92
N THR A 236 5.80 0.18 -14.02
CA THR A 236 6.81 -0.42 -14.93
C THR A 236 7.45 -1.69 -14.38
N SER A 237 7.18 -2.08 -13.13
CA SER A 237 7.87 -3.20 -12.47
C SER A 237 6.97 -3.96 -11.50
N CYS A 238 5.64 -3.97 -11.71
CA CYS A 238 4.68 -4.58 -10.78
C CYS A 238 4.01 -5.86 -11.29
N GLN A 239 4.67 -6.60 -12.18
CA GLN A 239 4.14 -7.87 -12.67
C GLN A 239 3.87 -8.86 -11.57
N GLY A 240 2.79 -9.63 -11.74
CA GLY A 240 2.36 -10.61 -10.75
C GLY A 240 1.76 -10.00 -9.48
N MET A 241 1.82 -8.68 -9.30
CA MET A 241 1.23 -7.97 -8.16
C MET A 241 -0.04 -7.20 -8.56
N GLY A 242 -0.01 -6.47 -9.68
CA GLY A 242 -1.14 -5.64 -10.08
C GLY A 242 -1.15 -5.24 -11.55
N MET A 243 -1.88 -4.17 -11.86
CA MET A 243 -1.95 -3.61 -13.21
C MET A 243 -0.63 -2.94 -13.56
N THR A 244 -0.05 -3.34 -14.69
CA THR A 244 1.22 -2.81 -15.17
C THR A 244 1.01 -1.64 -16.12
N LEU A 245 2.09 -0.95 -16.47
CA LEU A 245 2.06 0.21 -17.36
C LEU A 245 1.46 -0.17 -18.73
N ALA A 246 1.82 -1.34 -19.27
CA ALA A 246 1.24 -1.86 -20.51
C ALA A 246 -0.28 -2.01 -20.49
N HIS A 247 -0.85 -2.29 -19.31
CA HIS A 247 -2.29 -2.48 -19.09
C HIS A 247 -3.00 -1.22 -18.60
N TYR A 248 -2.28 -0.13 -18.31
CA TYR A 248 -2.88 1.13 -17.93
C TYR A 248 -3.41 1.87 -19.18
N PRO A 249 -4.73 2.10 -19.31
CA PRO A 249 -5.31 2.62 -20.56
C PRO A 249 -4.79 3.97 -21.01
N HIS A 250 -4.31 4.79 -20.07
CA HIS A 250 -3.85 6.17 -20.32
C HIS A 250 -2.32 6.30 -20.19
N ALA A 251 -1.57 5.20 -20.31
CA ALA A 251 -0.12 5.20 -20.08
C ALA A 251 0.66 6.21 -20.93
N GLU A 252 0.43 6.23 -22.25
CA GLU A 252 1.15 7.13 -23.17
C GLU A 252 0.82 8.60 -22.89
N GLU A 253 -0.46 8.90 -22.67
CA GLU A 253 -0.93 10.25 -22.33
C GLU A 253 -0.33 10.72 -20.99
N ALA A 254 -0.34 9.88 -19.97
CA ALA A 254 0.21 10.18 -18.66
C ALA A 254 1.73 10.38 -18.70
N LEU A 255 2.48 9.51 -19.39
CA LEU A 255 3.92 9.63 -19.56
C LEU A 255 4.31 10.92 -20.30
N ALA A 256 3.61 11.23 -21.39
CA ALA A 256 3.86 12.46 -22.15
C ALA A 256 3.49 13.71 -21.34
N ALA A 257 2.40 13.67 -20.57
CA ALA A 257 2.00 14.78 -19.70
C ALA A 257 2.98 15.00 -18.55
N LEU A 258 3.46 13.92 -17.91
CA LEU A 258 4.50 13.99 -16.89
C LEU A 258 5.77 14.64 -17.44
N LEU A 259 6.25 14.21 -18.62
CA LEU A 259 7.44 14.80 -19.25
C LEU A 259 7.31 16.32 -19.43
N ARG A 260 6.15 16.79 -19.95
CA ARG A 260 5.87 18.24 -20.11
C ARG A 260 5.87 19.01 -18.79
N HIS A 261 5.42 18.38 -17.71
CA HIS A 261 5.45 19.01 -16.38
C HIS A 261 6.85 19.06 -15.80
N LEU A 262 7.65 17.99 -15.97
CA LEU A 262 9.06 17.99 -15.56
C LEU A 262 9.85 19.08 -16.28
N GLU A 263 9.65 19.25 -17.60
CA GLU A 263 10.26 20.32 -18.38
C GLU A 263 9.93 21.71 -17.84
N ARG A 264 8.69 21.92 -17.36
CA ARG A 264 8.22 23.21 -16.87
C ARG A 264 8.67 23.51 -15.45
N LEU A 265 8.65 22.52 -14.58
CA LEU A 265 9.05 22.66 -13.18
C LEU A 265 10.57 22.76 -13.00
N GLY A 266 11.33 22.32 -14.00
CA GLY A 266 12.78 22.32 -13.98
C GLY A 266 13.37 21.20 -13.11
N PRO A 267 14.71 21.11 -13.08
CA PRO A 267 15.41 20.00 -12.43
C PRO A 267 15.34 20.09 -10.90
N SER A 268 15.24 18.93 -10.28
CA SER A 268 15.53 18.69 -8.87
C SER A 268 16.14 17.29 -8.74
N PRO A 269 16.87 16.96 -7.66
CA PRO A 269 17.44 15.62 -7.49
C PRO A 269 16.38 14.51 -7.57
N SER A 270 15.20 14.76 -6.97
CA SER A 270 14.07 13.81 -7.02
C SER A 270 13.51 13.65 -8.43
N ARG A 271 13.35 14.74 -9.18
CA ARG A 271 12.85 14.68 -10.57
C ARG A 271 13.84 14.03 -11.52
N TYR A 272 15.14 14.30 -11.34
CA TYR A 272 16.18 13.62 -12.10
C TYR A 272 16.13 12.11 -11.85
N TYR A 273 16.07 11.71 -10.58
CA TYR A 273 15.97 10.31 -10.19
C TYR A 273 14.75 9.62 -10.83
N THR A 274 13.57 10.20 -10.69
CA THR A 274 12.32 9.64 -11.25
C THR A 274 12.36 9.58 -12.78
N ALA A 275 12.83 10.62 -13.46
CA ALA A 275 12.95 10.63 -14.92
C ALA A 275 13.95 9.58 -15.42
N ALA A 276 15.06 9.38 -14.72
CA ALA A 276 16.05 8.36 -15.05
C ALA A 276 15.52 6.93 -14.82
N LEU A 277 14.80 6.70 -13.72
CA LEU A 277 14.13 5.43 -13.48
C LEU A 277 13.13 5.09 -14.60
N LEU A 278 12.28 6.04 -14.97
CA LEU A 278 11.35 5.86 -16.08
C LEU A 278 12.08 5.62 -17.40
N ALA A 279 13.12 6.38 -17.73
CA ALA A 279 13.91 6.18 -18.94
C ALA A 279 14.57 4.78 -19.00
N GLY A 280 15.03 4.27 -17.85
CA GLY A 280 15.59 2.92 -17.69
C GLY A 280 14.56 1.84 -17.94
N SER A 281 13.42 1.93 -17.25
CA SER A 281 12.35 0.93 -17.32
C SER A 281 11.62 0.89 -18.68
N LEU A 282 11.65 1.99 -19.44
CA LEU A 282 11.06 2.04 -20.79
C LEU A 282 12.00 1.52 -21.91
N GLY A 283 13.21 1.04 -21.58
CA GLY A 283 14.26 0.60 -22.54
C GLY A 283 14.18 -0.86 -23.01
N GLU A 284 15.27 -1.38 -23.60
CA GLU A 284 15.35 -2.73 -24.23
C GLU A 284 15.03 -3.90 -23.30
N HIS A 285 15.17 -3.73 -21.99
CA HIS A 285 14.78 -4.73 -20.99
C HIS A 285 13.32 -4.59 -20.55
N GLY A 286 12.65 -3.50 -20.95
CA GLY A 286 11.21 -3.25 -20.87
C GLY A 286 10.58 -3.30 -19.48
N ASP A 287 9.30 -2.93 -19.42
CA ASP A 287 8.38 -3.39 -18.37
C ASP A 287 8.48 -4.91 -18.39
N GLU A 288 9.18 -5.51 -17.41
CA GLU A 288 9.12 -6.96 -17.18
C GLU A 288 7.63 -7.31 -17.31
N GLY A 289 7.24 -8.21 -18.22
CA GLY A 289 5.85 -8.59 -18.48
C GLY A 289 5.00 -7.73 -19.44
N SER A 290 5.59 -6.82 -20.22
CA SER A 290 4.99 -6.46 -21.52
C SER A 290 5.12 -7.63 -22.49
N ILE A 291 3.98 -8.19 -22.93
CA ILE A 291 3.91 -9.14 -24.05
C ILE A 291 4.12 -8.40 -25.39
N GLU A 292 4.12 -7.06 -25.40
CA GLU A 292 4.29 -6.21 -26.58
C GLU A 292 5.66 -5.52 -26.67
N SER A 293 6.05 -5.22 -27.91
CA SER A 293 7.42 -4.86 -28.31
C SER A 293 7.98 -3.61 -27.61
N VAL A 294 9.28 -3.66 -27.32
CA VAL A 294 10.18 -2.57 -26.90
C VAL A 294 9.91 -1.23 -27.65
N GLY A 295 9.41 -1.28 -28.89
CA GLY A 295 9.12 -0.10 -29.68
C GLY A 295 8.00 0.80 -29.15
N ARG A 296 7.03 0.28 -28.37
CA ARG A 296 5.86 1.06 -27.91
C ARG A 296 6.27 2.29 -27.09
N TRP A 297 7.30 2.15 -26.26
CA TRP A 297 7.73 3.17 -25.31
C TRP A 297 8.87 4.05 -25.81
N GLN A 298 9.40 3.77 -27.00
CA GLN A 298 10.64 4.37 -27.49
C GLN A 298 10.58 5.90 -27.55
N THR A 299 9.49 6.47 -28.10
CA THR A 299 9.31 7.93 -28.18
C THR A 299 9.28 8.57 -26.79
N CYS A 300 8.61 7.93 -25.82
CA CYS A 300 8.57 8.43 -24.45
C CYS A 300 9.97 8.38 -23.82
N ARG A 301 10.65 7.24 -23.94
CA ARG A 301 12.02 7.04 -23.44
C ARG A 301 12.98 8.09 -23.98
N GLU A 302 12.99 8.32 -25.30
CA GLU A 302 13.83 9.33 -25.94
C GLU A 302 13.58 10.73 -25.37
N GLY A 303 12.31 11.07 -25.10
CA GLY A 303 11.96 12.33 -24.45
C GLY A 303 12.54 12.47 -23.04
N TYR A 304 12.44 11.44 -22.20
CA TYR A 304 13.05 11.46 -20.85
C TYR A 304 14.58 11.51 -20.92
N VAL A 305 15.21 10.75 -21.81
CA VAL A 305 16.68 10.80 -22.00
C VAL A 305 17.11 12.20 -22.46
N ALA A 306 16.44 12.77 -23.46
CA ALA A 306 16.75 14.12 -23.93
C ALA A 306 16.60 15.20 -22.85
N LEU A 307 15.64 15.03 -21.92
CA LEU A 307 15.50 15.89 -20.76
C LEU A 307 16.70 15.75 -19.80
N LEU A 308 17.07 14.53 -19.44
CA LEU A 308 18.18 14.23 -18.52
C LEU A 308 19.55 14.70 -19.06
N GLU A 309 19.69 14.75 -20.38
CA GLU A 309 20.89 15.20 -21.10
C GLU A 309 21.01 16.73 -21.22
N ARG A 310 20.03 17.51 -20.71
CA ARG A 310 20.17 18.97 -20.61
C ARG A 310 21.22 19.35 -19.56
N GLU A 311 21.86 20.50 -19.76
CA GLU A 311 22.97 20.94 -18.90
C GLU A 311 22.50 21.20 -17.47
N GLU A 312 21.39 21.91 -17.27
CA GLU A 312 20.85 22.18 -15.94
C GLU A 312 20.42 20.90 -15.18
N TRP A 313 20.01 19.86 -15.90
CA TRP A 313 19.65 18.55 -15.32
C TRP A 313 20.88 17.76 -14.92
N CYS A 314 21.91 17.73 -15.77
CA CYS A 314 23.20 17.10 -15.48
C CYS A 314 23.89 17.75 -14.27
N GLU A 315 23.93 19.08 -14.20
CA GLU A 315 24.50 19.81 -13.07
C GLU A 315 23.78 19.49 -11.77
N THR A 316 22.44 19.44 -11.79
CA THR A 316 21.63 19.08 -10.63
C THR A 316 21.99 17.69 -10.10
N ALA A 317 22.14 16.71 -10.99
CA ALA A 317 22.51 15.35 -10.60
C ALA A 317 23.92 15.28 -10.01
N ARG A 318 24.91 15.93 -10.65
CA ARG A 318 26.30 15.97 -10.16
C ARG A 318 26.40 16.66 -8.79
N ASN A 319 25.69 17.78 -8.61
CA ASN A 319 25.67 18.50 -7.34
C ASN A 319 25.06 17.65 -6.21
N ALA A 320 24.00 16.90 -6.50
CA ALA A 320 23.39 16.01 -5.52
C ALA A 320 24.27 14.80 -5.19
N ILE A 321 24.99 14.23 -6.15
CA ILE A 321 26.01 13.19 -5.89
C ILE A 321 27.15 13.75 -5.02
N ALA A 322 27.64 14.95 -5.33
CA ALA A 322 28.67 15.61 -4.52
C ALA A 322 28.19 15.92 -3.09
N ALA A 323 26.87 16.04 -2.90
CA ALA A 323 26.22 16.19 -1.60
C ALA A 323 25.82 14.86 -0.94
N ASP A 324 26.31 13.72 -1.45
CA ASP A 324 26.06 12.37 -0.91
C ASP A 324 24.57 11.96 -0.94
N ASP A 325 23.80 12.40 -1.96
CA ASP A 325 22.42 11.94 -2.15
C ASP A 325 22.41 10.45 -2.52
N HIS A 326 22.05 9.63 -1.54
CA HIS A 326 21.98 8.17 -1.66
C HIS A 326 21.20 7.65 -2.87
N ARG A 327 20.13 8.32 -3.30
CA ARG A 327 19.30 7.86 -4.43
C ARG A 327 20.05 8.01 -5.75
N LEU A 328 20.73 9.14 -5.93
CA LEU A 328 21.52 9.38 -7.13
C LEU A 328 22.82 8.60 -7.16
N LEU A 329 23.44 8.35 -6.00
CA LEU A 329 24.57 7.41 -5.90
C LEU A 329 24.15 6.01 -6.34
N TRP A 330 23.07 5.49 -5.77
CA TRP A 330 22.52 4.18 -6.16
C TRP A 330 22.15 4.14 -7.64
N LEU A 331 21.56 5.22 -8.18
CA LEU A 331 21.21 5.33 -9.60
C LEU A 331 22.47 5.30 -10.49
N ALA A 332 23.52 6.01 -10.13
CA ALA A 332 24.77 6.04 -10.88
C ALA A 332 25.43 4.64 -10.95
N GLU A 333 25.32 3.86 -9.87
CA GLU A 333 25.80 2.47 -9.82
C GLU A 333 24.91 1.50 -10.61
N SER A 334 23.58 1.68 -10.53
CA SER A 334 22.59 0.70 -11.02
C SER A 334 22.13 0.95 -12.46
N ALA A 335 22.20 2.19 -12.95
CA ALA A 335 21.71 2.59 -14.27
C ALA A 335 22.83 2.72 -15.32
N SER A 336 23.86 1.89 -15.23
CA SER A 336 25.00 1.89 -16.17
C SER A 336 24.57 1.67 -17.63
N HIS A 337 23.43 1.01 -17.87
CA HIS A 337 22.85 0.79 -19.18
C HIS A 337 22.27 2.05 -19.86
N LEU A 338 21.98 3.12 -19.10
CA LEU A 338 21.43 4.37 -19.65
C LEU A 338 22.51 5.30 -20.22
N VAL A 339 23.78 5.12 -19.85
CA VAL A 339 24.93 5.92 -20.31
C VAL A 339 24.65 7.44 -20.25
N LEU A 340 24.12 7.91 -19.11
CA LEU A 340 23.77 9.33 -18.94
C LEU A 340 25.03 10.18 -18.71
N ARG A 341 25.10 11.35 -19.37
CA ARG A 341 26.24 12.28 -19.29
C ARG A 341 26.51 12.81 -17.88
N ALA A 342 25.51 12.79 -17.00
CA ALA A 342 25.69 13.16 -15.59
C ALA A 342 26.65 12.22 -14.85
N PHE A 343 26.81 10.97 -15.29
CA PHE A 343 27.59 9.93 -14.62
C PHE A 343 28.90 9.56 -15.33
N GLY A 344 29.15 10.12 -16.53
CA GLY A 344 30.29 9.76 -17.38
C GLY A 344 31.67 9.93 -16.72
N ASP A 345 31.80 10.84 -15.75
CA ASP A 345 33.07 11.07 -15.03
C ASP A 345 33.22 10.19 -13.76
N LEU A 346 32.12 9.59 -13.27
CA LEU A 346 32.07 8.78 -12.04
C LEU A 346 32.30 7.28 -12.33
N LEU A 347 31.82 6.81 -13.48
CA LEU A 347 32.06 5.46 -13.96
C LEU A 347 33.45 5.41 -14.63
N GLY A 348 34.50 5.28 -13.81
CA GLY A 348 35.83 4.91 -14.31
C GLY A 348 35.78 3.64 -15.18
N PRO A 349 36.82 3.35 -15.99
CA PRO A 349 36.78 2.23 -16.93
C PRO A 349 36.38 0.93 -16.24
N PRO A 350 35.61 0.05 -16.90
CA PRO A 350 35.09 -1.17 -16.29
C PRO A 350 36.24 -1.95 -15.66
N ARG A 351 36.08 -2.33 -14.37
CA ARG A 351 37.04 -3.18 -13.68
C ARG A 351 37.19 -4.47 -14.48
N LYS A 352 38.31 -4.62 -15.18
CA LYS A 352 38.67 -5.87 -15.86
C LYS A 352 38.61 -6.98 -14.83
N SER A 353 37.72 -7.94 -15.05
CA SER A 353 37.67 -9.21 -14.34
C SER A 353 39.07 -9.82 -14.40
N ALA A 354 39.72 -9.99 -13.25
CA ALA A 354 40.96 -10.74 -13.18
C ALA A 354 40.68 -12.20 -13.61
N PRO A 355 41.55 -12.82 -14.41
CA PRO A 355 41.40 -14.23 -14.74
C PRO A 355 41.51 -15.06 -13.45
N GLN A 356 40.57 -15.98 -13.27
CA GLN A 356 40.68 -17.02 -12.26
C GLN A 356 41.84 -17.94 -12.65
N GLU A 357 42.89 -17.97 -11.83
CA GLU A 357 43.85 -19.09 -11.77
C GLU A 357 43.37 -20.14 -10.78
#